data_AF-A0A0L0P052-F1
#
_entry.id   AF-A0A0L0P052-F1
#
_cell.length_a   1.000
_cell.length_b   1.000
_cell.length_c   1.000
_cell.angle_alpha   90.00
_cell.angle_beta   90.00
_cell.angle_gamma   90.00
#
_symmetry.space_group_name_H-M   'P 1'
#
loop_
_entity.id
_entity.type
_entity.pdbx_description
1 polymer ?
#
loop_
_entity_poly.entity_id
_entity_poly.type
_entity_poly.pdbx_seq_one_letter_code
_entity_poly.pdbx_strand_id
1 'polypeptide(L)'
;MTFTMGNSDKTPAVVSVNTLDLENQRNDITNIVSHQGGKVTHITDSGDEALQFVISHQGKEVKVDPETDKKLLRKIDIHIIPLICLLYAVQFMDKLSNSYASIMGLRSDLNMHGDMYSWTGSAFYIGYLAFEFPCAVALQKFPLMTTVSIFIIVWGVVLMLHAVTNYAGFVALRTLLGALESSVTPAFVILTGQWYKKSENFLRTAMWFSCNGLGQIIGSGVIAYQLHENMNSYAMDAWRLIFIITGSITIALAAVIFVHLPNKPTEAWFLSEQEKVLVVERISKGLETNTSKSIS
;
A
#
# COMPACT_ATOMS: atom_id res chain seq x y z
N MET A 1 -25.93 29.61 51.02
CA MET A 1 -26.39 28.41 51.75
C MET A 1 -26.26 27.22 50.81
N THR A 2 -25.79 26.11 51.36
CA THR A 2 -25.51 24.77 50.80
C THR A 2 -26.37 24.34 49.60
N PHE A 3 -25.81 23.60 48.64
CA PHE A 3 -26.12 22.17 48.42
C PHE A 3 -25.25 21.56 47.30
N THR A 4 -24.60 20.45 47.62
CA THR A 4 -23.88 19.53 46.73
C THR A 4 -24.84 18.54 46.06
N MET A 5 -24.61 18.17 44.79
CA MET A 5 -24.59 16.76 44.32
C MET A 5 -24.37 16.65 42.79
N GLY A 6 -23.44 15.78 42.40
CA GLY A 6 -23.68 14.74 41.38
C GLY A 6 -23.51 15.03 39.88
N ASN A 7 -22.40 14.50 39.34
CA ASN A 7 -22.27 13.78 38.05
C ASN A 7 -22.18 14.54 36.70
N SER A 8 -21.40 13.94 35.78
CA SER A 8 -21.41 14.07 34.31
C SER A 8 -20.73 15.28 33.63
N ASP A 9 -19.59 14.97 32.98
CA ASP A 9 -19.29 15.25 31.56
C ASP A 9 -19.13 16.71 31.06
N LYS A 10 -18.06 16.91 30.26
CA LYS A 10 -17.70 18.08 29.42
C LYS A 10 -17.31 19.40 30.11
N THR A 11 -16.01 19.68 30.15
CA THR A 11 -15.45 21.03 30.31
C THR A 11 -15.63 21.86 29.03
N PRO A 12 -16.08 23.12 29.11
CA PRO A 12 -16.34 23.94 27.93
C PRO A 12 -15.03 24.42 27.29
N ALA A 13 -14.92 24.29 25.96
CA ALA A 13 -13.81 24.85 25.20
C ALA A 13 -13.87 26.39 25.24
N VAL A 14 -12.80 27.02 25.72
CA VAL A 14 -12.65 28.48 25.67
C VAL A 14 -12.08 28.86 24.30
N VAL A 15 -12.92 29.46 23.46
CA VAL A 15 -12.53 30.01 22.16
C VAL A 15 -12.04 31.44 22.39
N SER A 16 -10.74 31.70 22.26
CA SER A 16 -10.21 33.07 22.24
C SER A 16 -10.01 33.52 20.79
N VAL A 17 -10.79 34.52 20.37
CA VAL A 17 -10.73 35.13 19.04
C VAL A 17 -9.65 36.21 19.05
N ASN A 18 -8.67 36.12 18.15
CA ASN A 18 -7.67 37.19 17.98
C ASN A 18 -8.13 38.16 16.89
N THR A 19 -7.58 39.39 16.91
CA THR A 19 -7.98 40.48 16.01
C THR A 19 -7.77 40.19 14.52
N LEU A 20 -6.95 39.20 14.16
CA LEU A 20 -6.77 38.73 12.79
C LEU A 20 -7.94 37.87 12.27
N ASP A 21 -8.72 37.25 13.16
CA ASP A 21 -9.90 36.46 12.80
C ASP A 21 -11.12 37.36 12.50
N LEU A 22 -11.11 38.61 12.98
CA LEU A 22 -12.20 39.57 12.76
C LEU A 22 -12.15 40.21 11.36
N GLU A 23 -11.01 40.14 10.67
CA GLU A 23 -10.80 40.82 9.39
C GLU A 23 -11.13 39.92 8.18
N ASN A 24 -11.20 38.59 8.37
CA ASN A 24 -11.65 37.63 7.37
C ASN A 24 -12.98 37.00 7.80
N GLN A 25 -14.10 37.44 7.22
CA GLN A 25 -15.42 36.79 7.35
C GLN A 25 -15.44 35.40 6.67
N ARG A 26 -14.64 34.45 7.14
CA ARG A 26 -14.75 33.02 6.81
C ARG A 26 -14.74 32.22 8.11
N ASN A 27 -15.81 31.46 8.32
CA ASN A 27 -16.01 30.57 9.48
C ASN A 27 -15.14 29.30 9.39
N ASP A 28 -13.83 29.44 9.19
CA ASP A 28 -12.91 28.30 9.15
C ASP A 28 -11.95 28.37 10.33
N ILE A 29 -12.13 27.44 11.28
CA ILE A 29 -11.24 27.27 12.43
C ILE A 29 -9.92 26.70 11.91
N THR A 30 -8.93 27.55 11.71
CA THR A 30 -7.61 27.14 11.18
C THR A 30 -6.67 26.61 12.25
N ASN A 31 -6.97 26.78 13.55
CA ASN A 31 -6.08 26.36 14.63
C ASN A 31 -6.85 25.84 15.86
N ILE A 32 -6.51 24.64 16.32
CA ILE A 32 -6.92 24.11 17.64
C ILE A 32 -5.65 23.96 18.48
N VAL A 33 -5.53 24.78 19.53
CA VAL A 33 -4.40 24.70 20.47
C VAL A 33 -4.74 23.68 21.56
N SER A 34 -3.99 22.57 21.62
CA SER A 34 -4.10 21.59 22.69
C SER A 34 -3.45 22.12 23.99
N HIS A 35 -4.17 22.03 25.11
CA HIS A 35 -3.83 22.67 26.39
C HIS A 35 -2.69 21.96 27.18
N GLN A 36 -2.00 20.98 26.61
CA GLN A 36 -0.83 20.38 27.26
C GLN A 36 0.41 20.55 26.39
N GLY A 37 1.10 21.66 26.62
CA GLY A 37 2.47 21.88 26.17
C GLY A 37 2.61 22.35 24.73
N GLY A 38 2.21 23.59 24.44
CA GLY A 38 2.91 24.55 23.57
C GLY A 38 3.47 24.09 22.22
N LYS A 39 3.01 22.98 21.64
CA LYS A 39 3.38 22.53 20.30
C LYS A 39 2.17 22.68 19.41
N VAL A 40 2.24 23.68 18.55
CA VAL A 40 1.38 23.82 17.37
C VAL A 40 1.67 22.62 16.49
N THR A 41 0.83 21.59 16.55
CA THR A 41 0.87 20.50 15.58
C THR A 41 0.13 20.96 14.35
N HIS A 42 0.88 21.42 13.34
CA HIS A 42 0.39 21.52 11.97
C HIS A 42 -0.13 20.15 11.56
N ILE A 43 -1.42 20.06 11.23
CA ILE A 43 -2.05 18.83 10.77
C ILE A 43 -1.57 18.59 9.33
N THR A 44 -0.42 17.92 9.23
CA THR A 44 0.06 17.10 8.10
C THR A 44 -0.01 17.71 6.69
N ASP A 45 1.17 18.03 6.16
CA ASP A 45 1.57 18.53 4.81
C ASP A 45 0.81 18.03 3.56
N SER A 46 0.04 16.94 3.64
CA SER A 46 -0.69 16.40 2.48
C SER A 46 -2.04 17.07 2.23
N GLY A 47 -2.66 17.64 3.26
CA GLY A 47 -3.96 18.33 3.14
C GLY A 47 -3.82 19.71 2.50
N ASP A 48 -2.76 20.44 2.85
CA ASP A 48 -2.55 21.83 2.42
C ASP A 48 -2.22 21.96 0.94
N GLU A 49 -1.45 21.05 0.34
CA GLU A 49 -1.16 21.09 -1.10
C GLU A 49 -2.39 20.74 -1.95
N ALA A 50 -3.18 19.75 -1.51
CA ALA A 50 -4.41 19.36 -2.18
C ALA A 50 -5.46 20.47 -2.09
N LEU A 51 -5.57 21.10 -0.92
CA LEU A 51 -6.44 22.26 -0.69
C LEU A 51 -5.95 23.50 -1.46
N GLN A 52 -4.64 23.79 -1.48
CA GLN A 52 -4.05 24.85 -2.30
C GLN A 52 -4.21 24.60 -3.80
N PHE A 53 -4.15 23.35 -4.25
CA PHE A 53 -4.42 22.99 -5.64
C PHE A 53 -5.88 23.27 -6.02
N VAL A 54 -6.84 22.94 -5.14
CA VAL A 54 -8.26 23.27 -5.33
C VAL A 54 -8.50 24.78 -5.29
N ILE A 55 -7.91 25.50 -4.32
CA ILE A 55 -8.02 26.96 -4.17
C ILE A 55 -7.40 27.70 -5.37
N SER A 56 -6.27 27.23 -5.89
CA SER A 56 -5.59 27.83 -7.06
C SER A 56 -6.32 27.56 -8.37
N HIS A 57 -7.12 26.48 -8.46
CA HIS A 57 -7.76 26.06 -9.71
C HIS A 57 -9.26 26.35 -9.82
N GLN A 58 -10.00 26.71 -8.75
CA GLN A 58 -11.34 27.33 -8.92
C GLN A 58 -12.00 27.96 -7.67
N GLY A 59 -12.54 29.17 -7.85
CA GLY A 59 -13.61 29.77 -7.05
C GLY A 59 -15.03 29.41 -7.54
N LYS A 60 -15.24 28.18 -8.01
CA LYS A 60 -16.57 27.67 -8.39
C LYS A 60 -16.79 26.35 -7.67
N GLU A 61 -17.85 26.26 -6.86
CA GLU A 61 -18.35 24.99 -6.34
C GLU A 61 -18.63 24.05 -7.53
N VAL A 62 -17.79 23.05 -7.72
CA VAL A 62 -18.02 22.03 -8.74
C VAL A 62 -19.02 21.03 -8.14
N LYS A 63 -20.30 21.14 -8.52
CA LYS A 63 -21.26 20.08 -8.27
C LYS A 63 -20.82 18.83 -9.04
N VAL A 64 -20.30 17.85 -8.30
CA VAL A 64 -19.95 16.54 -8.86
C VAL A 64 -21.23 15.84 -9.29
N ASP A 65 -21.49 15.82 -10.60
CA ASP A 65 -22.58 15.04 -11.17
C ASP A 65 -22.33 13.53 -10.97
N PRO A 66 -23.33 12.73 -10.55
CA PRO A 66 -23.16 11.30 -10.30
C PRO A 66 -22.68 10.48 -11.51
N GLU A 67 -22.96 10.92 -12.75
CA GLU A 67 -22.46 10.24 -13.94
C GLU A 67 -20.98 10.53 -14.18
N THR A 68 -20.55 11.77 -13.95
CA THR A 68 -19.14 12.16 -14.03
C THR A 68 -18.31 11.46 -12.95
N ASP A 69 -18.83 11.33 -11.72
CA ASP A 69 -18.18 10.58 -10.63
C ASP A 69 -17.92 9.12 -11.03
N LYS A 70 -18.91 8.45 -11.64
CA LYS A 70 -18.79 7.05 -12.10
C LYS A 70 -17.82 6.88 -13.26
N LYS A 71 -17.79 7.82 -14.21
CA LYS A 71 -16.84 7.80 -15.33
C LYS A 71 -15.41 7.98 -14.84
N LEU A 72 -15.20 8.94 -13.94
CA LEU A 72 -13.91 9.20 -13.31
C LEU A 72 -13.41 7.99 -12.52
N LEU A 73 -14.28 7.39 -11.70
CA LEU A 73 -14.00 6.14 -10.98
C LEU A 73 -13.53 5.02 -11.90
N ARG A 74 -14.28 4.75 -12.98
CA ARG A 74 -13.91 3.69 -13.94
C ARG A 74 -12.55 3.94 -14.57
N LYS A 75 -12.24 5.22 -14.86
CA LYS A 75 -10.95 5.60 -15.42
C LYS A 75 -9.81 5.31 -14.44
N ILE A 76 -9.98 5.67 -13.17
CA ILE A 76 -9.01 5.36 -12.10
C ILE A 76 -8.89 3.84 -11.92
N ASP A 77 -10.02 3.14 -11.82
CA ASP A 77 -10.07 1.69 -11.63
C ASP A 77 -9.30 0.96 -12.76
N ILE A 78 -9.46 1.36 -14.02
CA ILE A 78 -8.78 0.72 -15.16
C ILE A 78 -7.25 0.89 -15.11
N HIS A 79 -6.73 1.99 -14.53
CA HIS A 79 -5.29 2.24 -14.49
C HIS A 79 -4.62 1.69 -13.23
N ILE A 80 -5.30 1.77 -12.08
CA ILE A 80 -4.70 1.45 -10.77
C ILE A 80 -4.97 0.00 -10.36
N ILE A 81 -6.22 -0.47 -10.49
CA ILE A 81 -6.61 -1.76 -9.95
C ILE A 81 -5.88 -2.92 -10.65
N PRO A 82 -5.77 -2.99 -11.99
CA PRO A 82 -5.05 -4.08 -12.65
C PRO A 82 -3.59 -4.20 -12.18
N LEU A 83 -2.90 -3.07 -11.96
CA LEU A 83 -1.51 -3.07 -11.52
C LEU A 83 -1.37 -3.55 -10.07
N ILE A 84 -2.22 -3.07 -9.16
CA ILE A 84 -2.22 -3.54 -7.76
C ILE A 84 -2.58 -5.03 -7.70
N CYS A 85 -3.60 -5.45 -8.47
CA CYS A 85 -4.03 -6.84 -8.55
C CYS A 85 -2.91 -7.76 -9.05
N LEU A 86 -2.21 -7.35 -10.12
CA LEU A 86 -1.09 -8.10 -10.69
C LEU A 86 0.07 -8.19 -9.69
N LEU A 87 0.38 -7.10 -8.99
CA LEU A 87 1.45 -7.09 -8.01
C LEU A 87 1.14 -7.98 -6.81
N TYR A 88 -0.10 -7.95 -6.32
CA TYR A 88 -0.54 -8.82 -5.25
C TYR A 88 -0.56 -10.31 -5.67
N ALA A 89 -0.93 -10.59 -6.92
CA ALA A 89 -0.84 -11.94 -7.48
C ALA A 89 0.61 -12.44 -7.54
N VAL A 90 1.55 -11.61 -7.97
CA VAL A 90 2.99 -11.93 -7.99
C VAL A 90 3.55 -12.10 -6.58
N GLN A 91 3.10 -11.28 -5.62
CA GLN A 91 3.43 -11.42 -4.20
C GLN A 91 3.02 -12.77 -3.64
N PHE A 92 1.81 -13.21 -3.93
CA PHE A 92 1.36 -14.53 -3.49
C PHE A 92 2.12 -15.67 -4.17
N MET A 93 2.42 -15.51 -5.45
CA MET A 93 3.24 -16.46 -6.21
C MET A 93 4.62 -16.64 -5.59
N ASP A 94 5.26 -15.56 -5.12
CA ASP A 94 6.53 -15.65 -4.39
C ASP A 94 6.41 -16.45 -3.08
N LYS A 95 5.38 -16.21 -2.25
CA LYS A 95 5.18 -17.03 -1.05
C LYS A 95 5.08 -18.52 -1.37
N LEU A 96 4.43 -18.86 -2.48
CA LEU A 96 4.26 -20.24 -2.94
C LEU A 96 5.50 -20.82 -3.65
N SER A 97 6.44 -19.98 -4.09
CA SER A 97 7.68 -20.41 -4.74
C SER A 97 8.46 -21.42 -3.91
N ASN A 98 8.44 -21.29 -2.57
CA ASN A 98 9.09 -22.25 -1.65
C ASN A 98 8.49 -23.64 -1.79
N SER A 99 7.16 -23.69 -1.79
CA SER A 99 6.39 -24.94 -1.89
C SER A 99 6.61 -25.59 -3.25
N TYR A 100 6.63 -24.80 -4.34
CA TYR A 100 6.93 -25.30 -5.68
C TYR A 100 8.38 -25.79 -5.80
N ALA A 101 9.35 -25.07 -5.24
CA ALA A 101 10.74 -25.49 -5.22
C ALA A 101 10.91 -26.80 -4.42
N SER A 102 10.14 -26.99 -3.33
CA SER A 102 10.20 -28.20 -2.50
C SER A 102 9.86 -29.49 -3.25
N ILE A 103 8.90 -29.44 -4.18
CA ILE A 103 8.53 -30.58 -5.03
C ILE A 103 9.51 -30.81 -6.18
N MET A 104 10.34 -29.81 -6.52
CA MET A 104 11.35 -29.87 -7.58
C MET A 104 12.75 -30.24 -7.09
N GLY A 105 12.89 -30.75 -5.86
CA GLY A 105 14.16 -31.25 -5.33
C GLY A 105 14.95 -30.28 -4.46
N LEU A 106 14.42 -29.09 -4.12
CA LEU A 106 15.07 -28.12 -3.23
C LEU A 106 15.60 -28.73 -1.92
N ARG A 107 14.80 -29.61 -1.30
CA ARG A 107 15.15 -30.25 -0.03
C ARG A 107 16.38 -31.14 -0.16
N SER A 108 16.48 -31.86 -1.28
CA SER A 108 17.60 -32.76 -1.58
C SER A 108 18.86 -31.96 -1.87
N ASP A 109 18.75 -30.93 -2.73
CA ASP A 109 19.89 -30.10 -3.14
C ASP A 109 20.52 -29.30 -1.99
N LEU A 110 19.69 -28.81 -1.06
CA LEU A 110 20.14 -28.04 0.10
C LEU A 110 20.40 -28.92 1.33
N ASN A 111 20.33 -30.25 1.21
CA ASN A 111 20.49 -31.21 2.31
C ASN A 111 19.64 -30.85 3.53
N MET A 112 18.36 -30.50 3.31
CA MET A 112 17.45 -30.14 4.39
C MET A 112 17.02 -31.40 5.15
N HIS A 113 17.23 -31.41 6.47
CA HIS A 113 16.85 -32.52 7.35
C HIS A 113 15.83 -32.07 8.41
N GLY A 114 14.89 -32.95 8.75
CA GLY A 114 13.88 -32.70 9.79
C GLY A 114 13.09 -31.41 9.53
N ASP A 115 13.11 -30.50 10.51
CA ASP A 115 12.34 -29.25 10.50
C ASP A 115 13.01 -28.11 9.71
N MET A 116 14.17 -28.35 9.09
CA MET A 116 14.91 -27.32 8.36
C MET A 116 14.10 -26.65 7.26
N TYR A 117 13.27 -27.41 6.55
CA TYR A 117 12.36 -26.86 5.55
C TYR A 117 11.27 -25.99 6.19
N SER A 118 10.66 -26.44 7.28
CA SER A 118 9.64 -25.68 8.00
C SER A 118 10.19 -24.35 8.52
N TRP A 119 11.43 -24.35 9.00
CA TRP A 119 12.13 -23.14 9.42
C TRP A 119 12.31 -22.11 8.30
N THR A 120 12.43 -22.51 7.03
CA THR A 120 12.49 -21.54 5.91
C THR A 120 11.21 -20.71 5.79
N GLY A 121 10.05 -21.33 6.03
CA GLY A 121 8.76 -20.64 6.04
C GLY A 121 8.59 -19.78 7.29
N SER A 122 8.99 -20.28 8.47
CA SER A 122 8.93 -19.51 9.72
C SER A 122 9.84 -18.29 9.68
N ALA A 123 11.07 -18.43 9.17
CA ALA A 123 12.06 -17.35 9.08
C ALA A 123 11.58 -16.18 8.21
N PHE A 124 10.79 -16.46 7.17
CA PHE A 124 10.12 -15.46 6.36
C PHE A 124 9.12 -14.64 7.20
N TYR A 125 8.20 -15.29 7.92
CA TYR A 125 7.20 -14.58 8.73
C TYR A 125 7.81 -13.84 9.92
N ILE A 126 8.91 -14.35 10.50
CA ILE A 126 9.67 -13.63 11.53
C ILE A 126 10.22 -12.31 10.98
N GLY A 127 10.83 -12.35 9.78
CA GLY A 127 11.30 -11.14 9.10
C GLY A 127 10.16 -10.18 8.78
N TYR A 128 9.03 -10.70 8.32
CA TYR A 128 7.83 -9.93 8.04
C TYR A 128 7.32 -9.19 9.28
N LEU A 129 7.10 -9.89 10.39
CA LEU A 129 6.63 -9.32 11.66
C LEU A 129 7.57 -8.24 12.22
N ALA A 130 8.89 -8.47 12.14
CA ALA A 130 9.88 -7.54 12.67
C ALA A 130 9.91 -6.21 11.90
N PHE A 131 9.70 -6.25 10.59
CA PHE A 131 9.82 -5.07 9.72
C PHE A 131 8.48 -4.42 9.36
N GLU A 132 7.34 -5.05 9.67
CA GLU A 132 6.02 -4.49 9.36
C GLU A 132 5.79 -3.10 9.98
N PHE A 133 6.12 -2.91 11.26
CA PHE A 133 5.97 -1.61 11.92
C PHE A 133 6.96 -0.55 11.37
N PRO A 134 8.28 -0.83 11.27
CA PRO A 134 9.22 0.11 10.66
C PRO A 134 8.85 0.51 9.23
N CYS A 135 8.47 -0.46 8.38
CA CYS A 135 8.11 -0.23 7.00
C CYS A 135 6.84 0.62 6.87
N ALA A 136 5.82 0.35 7.69
CA ALA A 136 4.60 1.16 7.71
C ALA A 136 4.89 2.62 8.06
N VAL A 137 5.77 2.89 9.04
CA VAL A 137 6.18 4.25 9.42
C VAL A 137 7.00 4.91 8.31
N ALA A 138 7.89 4.16 7.65
CA ALA A 138 8.68 4.68 6.53
C ALA A 138 7.78 5.11 5.35
N LEU A 139 6.77 4.30 5.01
CA LEU A 139 5.83 4.60 3.92
C LEU A 139 4.99 5.86 4.15
N GLN A 140 4.78 6.26 5.41
CA GLN A 140 4.10 7.52 5.73
C GLN A 140 5.01 8.75 5.58
N LYS A 141 6.33 8.58 5.64
CA LYS A 141 7.30 9.69 5.58
C LYS A 141 7.87 9.93 4.19
N PHE A 142 7.93 8.91 3.35
CA PHE A 142 8.53 8.97 2.02
C PHE A 142 7.49 8.95 0.90
N PRO A 143 7.83 9.41 -0.31
CA PRO A 143 6.94 9.30 -1.47
C PRO A 143 6.54 7.84 -1.70
N LEU A 144 5.23 7.58 -1.66
CA LEU A 144 4.68 6.23 -1.58
C LEU A 144 5.13 5.36 -2.75
N MET A 145 4.92 5.80 -4.00
CA MET A 145 5.18 4.95 -5.17
C MET A 145 6.67 4.74 -5.43
N THR A 146 7.48 5.78 -5.27
CA THR A 146 8.94 5.66 -5.39
C THR A 146 9.50 4.67 -4.37
N THR A 147 9.04 4.77 -3.12
CA THR A 147 9.47 3.85 -2.05
C THR A 147 9.04 2.43 -2.37
N VAL A 148 7.75 2.21 -2.65
CA VAL A 148 7.18 0.90 -2.95
C VAL A 148 7.88 0.24 -4.13
N SER A 149 8.11 0.96 -5.23
CA SER A 149 8.84 0.43 -6.38
C SER A 149 10.27 0.00 -6.03
N ILE A 150 11.00 0.77 -5.22
CA ILE A 150 12.35 0.39 -4.77
C ILE A 150 12.28 -0.89 -3.94
N PHE A 151 11.35 -0.98 -2.98
CA PHE A 151 11.17 -2.17 -2.16
C PHE A 151 10.87 -3.42 -3.02
N ILE A 152 10.01 -3.30 -4.04
CA ILE A 152 9.67 -4.41 -4.94
C ILE A 152 10.85 -4.81 -5.84
N ILE A 153 11.65 -3.84 -6.32
CA ILE A 153 12.87 -4.14 -7.09
C ILE A 153 13.87 -4.91 -6.23
N VAL A 154 14.14 -4.43 -5.01
CA VAL A 154 15.07 -5.10 -4.08
C VAL A 154 14.54 -6.49 -3.71
N TRP A 155 13.24 -6.62 -3.48
CA TRP A 155 12.57 -7.89 -3.25
C TRP A 155 12.79 -8.87 -4.43
N GLY A 156 12.54 -8.44 -5.67
CA GLY A 156 12.79 -9.27 -6.85
C GLY A 156 14.25 -9.68 -7.02
N VAL A 157 15.20 -8.80 -6.68
CA VAL A 157 16.64 -9.14 -6.69
C VAL A 157 16.98 -10.18 -5.62
N VAL A 158 16.51 -9.99 -4.39
CA VAL A 158 16.68 -10.96 -3.29
C VAL A 158 16.08 -12.30 -3.68
N LEU A 159 14.95 -12.30 -4.38
CA LEU A 159 14.31 -13.51 -4.86
C LEU A 159 15.20 -14.27 -5.85
N MET A 160 15.76 -13.60 -6.86
CA MET A 160 16.68 -14.22 -7.82
C MET A 160 17.95 -14.76 -7.14
N LEU A 161 18.45 -14.11 -6.08
CA LEU A 161 19.64 -14.56 -5.35
C LEU A 161 19.45 -15.91 -4.66
N HIS A 162 18.20 -16.35 -4.39
CA HIS A 162 17.94 -17.67 -3.79
C HIS A 162 18.44 -18.83 -4.67
N ALA A 163 18.60 -18.60 -5.98
CA ALA A 163 19.08 -19.61 -6.91
C ALA A 163 20.54 -20.05 -6.67
N VAL A 164 21.35 -19.25 -5.98
CA VAL A 164 22.81 -19.48 -5.85
C VAL A 164 23.22 -19.85 -4.42
N THR A 165 22.28 -19.83 -3.47
CA THR A 165 22.61 -19.97 -2.04
C THR A 165 22.65 -21.40 -1.52
N ASN A 166 23.42 -21.59 -0.45
CA ASN A 166 23.37 -22.75 0.44
C ASN A 166 22.22 -22.62 1.47
N TYR A 167 22.02 -23.61 2.34
CA TYR A 167 20.89 -23.61 3.29
C TYR A 167 20.85 -22.36 4.19
N ALA A 168 21.99 -22.00 4.79
CA ALA A 168 22.08 -20.83 5.66
C ALA A 168 21.80 -19.52 4.90
N GLY A 169 22.34 -19.39 3.68
CA GLY A 169 22.06 -18.27 2.80
C GLY A 169 20.60 -18.22 2.36
N PHE A 170 19.99 -19.37 2.10
CA PHE A 170 18.58 -19.48 1.73
C PHE A 170 17.67 -19.00 2.87
N VAL A 171 17.95 -19.41 4.11
CA VAL A 171 17.21 -18.93 5.29
C VAL A 171 17.40 -17.42 5.51
N ALA A 172 18.63 -16.92 5.37
CA ALA A 172 18.91 -15.48 5.51
C ALA A 172 18.18 -14.64 4.44
N LEU A 173 18.23 -15.08 3.18
CA LEU A 173 17.50 -14.44 2.09
C LEU A 173 15.99 -14.51 2.32
N ARG A 174 15.46 -15.62 2.86
CA ARG A 174 14.03 -15.74 3.22
C ARG A 174 13.61 -14.75 4.29
N THR A 175 14.43 -14.53 5.31
CA THR A 175 14.15 -13.51 6.34
C THR A 175 14.17 -12.10 5.75
N LEU A 176 15.15 -11.79 4.89
CA LEU A 176 15.23 -10.50 4.20
C LEU A 176 14.05 -10.29 3.25
N LEU A 177 13.62 -11.35 2.55
CA LEU A 177 12.45 -11.37 1.68
C LEU A 177 11.19 -10.97 2.48
N GLY A 178 10.97 -11.63 3.63
CA GLY A 178 9.85 -11.30 4.52
C GLY A 178 9.90 -9.86 5.01
N ALA A 179 11.09 -9.37 5.36
CA ALA A 179 11.26 -7.98 5.78
C ALA A 179 10.85 -6.97 4.69
N LEU A 180 11.27 -7.20 3.45
CA LEU A 180 10.92 -6.34 2.31
C LEU A 180 9.43 -6.43 1.97
N GLU A 181 8.87 -7.63 1.98
CA GLU A 181 7.48 -7.88 1.62
C GLU A 181 6.48 -7.29 2.62
N SER A 182 6.90 -7.10 3.88
CA SER A 182 6.10 -6.46 4.93
C SER A 182 5.62 -5.04 4.59
N SER A 183 6.31 -4.35 3.67
CA SER A 183 5.95 -3.01 3.22
C SER A 183 4.79 -2.98 2.22
N VAL A 184 4.51 -4.09 1.52
CA VAL A 184 3.60 -4.09 0.37
C VAL A 184 2.14 -3.93 0.80
N THR A 185 1.72 -4.67 1.83
CA THR A 185 0.36 -4.58 2.36
C THR A 185 -0.02 -3.19 2.89
N PRO A 186 0.75 -2.55 3.79
CA PRO A 186 0.44 -1.19 4.23
C PRO A 186 0.51 -0.17 3.08
N ALA A 187 1.44 -0.35 2.13
CA ALA A 187 1.51 0.52 0.96
C ALA A 187 0.23 0.49 0.13
N PHE A 188 -0.37 -0.69 -0.10
CA PHE A 188 -1.62 -0.81 -0.84
C PHE A 188 -2.82 -0.25 -0.11
N VAL A 189 -2.84 -0.35 1.22
CA VAL A 189 -3.89 0.27 2.03
C VAL A 189 -3.80 1.80 1.95
N ILE A 190 -2.59 2.36 2.02
CA ILE A 190 -2.38 3.81 1.86
C ILE A 190 -2.75 4.24 0.43
N LEU A 191 -2.30 3.49 -0.58
CA LEU A 191 -2.58 3.78 -1.98
C LEU A 191 -4.09 3.75 -2.27
N THR A 192 -4.82 2.74 -1.80
CA THR A 192 -6.28 2.72 -1.97
C THR A 192 -6.95 3.87 -1.23
N GLY A 193 -6.49 4.19 -0.02
CA GLY A 193 -6.94 5.37 0.74
C GLY A 193 -6.74 6.71 0.04
N GLN A 194 -5.69 6.85 -0.78
CA GLN A 194 -5.37 8.08 -1.52
C GLN A 194 -6.20 8.29 -2.80
N TRP A 195 -6.80 7.23 -3.36
CA TRP A 195 -7.52 7.31 -4.64
C TRP A 195 -9.03 7.11 -4.52
N TYR A 196 -9.49 6.50 -3.43
CA TYR A 196 -10.88 6.07 -3.27
C TYR A 196 -11.54 6.63 -2.01
N LYS A 197 -12.87 6.82 -2.09
CA LYS A 197 -13.69 7.15 -0.92
C LYS A 197 -13.69 5.98 0.07
N LYS A 198 -13.92 6.27 1.35
CA LYS A 198 -14.06 5.24 2.40
C LYS A 198 -15.15 4.20 2.10
N SER A 199 -16.26 4.61 1.48
CA SER A 199 -17.34 3.69 1.05
C SER A 199 -16.92 2.75 -0.08
N GLU A 200 -15.88 3.08 -0.82
CA GLU A 200 -15.41 2.36 -2.00
C GLU A 200 -14.20 1.48 -1.71
N ASN A 201 -13.41 1.87 -0.70
CA ASN A 201 -12.18 1.20 -0.29
C ASN A 201 -12.38 -0.29 0.00
N PHE A 202 -13.48 -0.67 0.65
CA PHE A 202 -13.74 -2.08 0.98
C PHE A 202 -13.84 -2.96 -0.27
N LEU A 203 -14.60 -2.53 -1.28
CA LEU A 203 -14.79 -3.31 -2.51
C LEU A 203 -13.47 -3.47 -3.28
N ARG A 204 -12.66 -2.40 -3.35
CA ARG A 204 -11.36 -2.43 -4.03
C ARG A 204 -10.38 -3.32 -3.28
N THR A 205 -10.40 -3.25 -1.95
CA THR A 205 -9.65 -4.13 -1.06
C THR A 205 -9.97 -5.60 -1.31
N ALA A 206 -11.25 -5.94 -1.34
CA ALA A 206 -11.67 -7.30 -1.66
C ALA A 206 -11.25 -7.73 -3.08
N MET A 207 -11.27 -6.82 -4.05
CA MET A 207 -10.91 -7.11 -5.44
C MET A 207 -9.42 -7.47 -5.59
N TRP A 208 -8.50 -6.62 -5.12
CA TRP A 208 -7.08 -6.97 -5.21
C TRP A 208 -6.73 -8.16 -4.33
N PHE A 209 -7.41 -8.34 -3.19
CA PHE A 209 -7.20 -9.52 -2.35
C PHE A 209 -7.62 -10.83 -3.03
N SER A 210 -8.69 -10.78 -3.84
CA SER A 210 -9.19 -11.94 -4.60
C SER A 210 -8.20 -12.40 -5.69
N CYS A 211 -7.32 -11.51 -6.17
CA CYS A 211 -6.33 -11.83 -7.20
C CYS A 211 -5.21 -12.76 -6.71
N ASN A 212 -5.09 -13.03 -5.41
CA ASN A 212 -4.23 -14.08 -4.88
C ASN A 212 -4.47 -15.43 -5.58
N GLY A 213 -5.74 -15.80 -5.78
CA GLY A 213 -6.10 -17.06 -6.43
C GLY A 213 -5.61 -17.12 -7.89
N LEU A 214 -5.66 -16.00 -8.61
CA LEU A 214 -5.12 -15.90 -9.97
C LEU A 214 -3.59 -16.07 -9.95
N GLY A 215 -2.90 -15.44 -9.01
CA GLY A 215 -1.46 -15.60 -8.82
C GLY A 215 -1.07 -17.06 -8.55
N GLN A 216 -1.86 -17.76 -7.74
CA GLN A 216 -1.69 -19.19 -7.49
C GLN A 216 -1.88 -20.01 -8.77
N ILE A 217 -2.96 -19.79 -9.53
CA ILE A 217 -3.23 -20.54 -10.77
C ILE A 217 -2.12 -20.34 -11.79
N ILE A 218 -1.64 -19.10 -11.98
CA ILE A 218 -0.56 -18.80 -12.92
C ILE A 218 0.76 -19.41 -12.43
N GLY A 219 1.08 -19.23 -11.15
CA GLY A 219 2.30 -19.73 -10.53
C GLY A 219 2.41 -21.26 -10.53
N SER A 220 1.38 -21.97 -10.05
CA SER A 220 1.39 -23.43 -10.05
C SER A 220 1.09 -24.04 -11.41
N GLY A 221 0.14 -23.45 -12.15
CA GLY A 221 -0.44 -24.06 -13.34
C GLY A 221 0.38 -23.85 -14.60
N VAL A 222 1.05 -22.71 -14.75
CA VAL A 222 1.87 -22.42 -15.93
C VAL A 222 3.34 -22.55 -15.62
N ILE A 223 3.83 -21.87 -14.59
CA ILE A 223 5.28 -21.81 -14.31
C ILE A 223 5.75 -23.11 -13.67
N ALA A 224 5.19 -23.50 -12.52
CA ALA A 224 5.66 -24.68 -11.81
C ALA A 224 5.41 -25.98 -12.60
N TYR A 225 4.24 -26.13 -13.24
CA TYR A 225 3.94 -27.30 -14.07
C TYR A 225 4.92 -27.43 -15.26
N GLN A 226 5.15 -26.36 -16.03
CA GLN A 226 6.04 -26.40 -17.20
C GLN A 226 7.49 -26.66 -16.80
N LEU A 227 7.94 -26.11 -15.67
CA LEU A 227 9.28 -26.36 -15.14
C LEU A 227 9.41 -27.80 -14.64
N HIS A 228 8.36 -28.35 -14.03
CA HIS A 228 8.34 -29.73 -13.56
C HIS A 228 8.39 -30.75 -14.72
N GLU A 229 7.63 -30.50 -15.78
CA GLU A 229 7.59 -31.41 -16.94
C GLU A 229 8.93 -31.44 -17.69
N ASN A 230 9.65 -30.32 -17.72
CA ASN A 230 10.91 -30.17 -18.46
C ASN A 230 12.16 -30.20 -17.57
N MET A 231 12.08 -30.75 -16.35
CA MET A 231 13.18 -30.70 -15.37
C MET A 231 14.53 -31.20 -15.90
N ASN A 232 14.52 -32.18 -16.82
CA ASN A 232 15.75 -32.79 -17.37
C ASN A 232 16.32 -32.05 -18.59
N SER A 233 15.61 -31.04 -19.11
CA SER A 233 16.00 -30.33 -20.34
C SER A 233 16.79 -29.03 -20.08
N TYR A 234 16.89 -28.60 -18.82
CA TYR A 234 17.52 -27.34 -18.46
C TYR A 234 18.95 -27.52 -17.96
N ALA A 235 19.80 -26.52 -18.22
CA ALA A 235 21.18 -26.49 -17.73
C ALA A 235 21.30 -26.15 -16.22
N MET A 236 20.19 -25.75 -15.58
CA MET A 236 20.10 -25.42 -14.15
C MET A 236 18.92 -26.17 -13.51
N ASP A 237 19.03 -26.42 -12.21
CA ASP A 237 17.98 -27.09 -11.44
C ASP A 237 16.66 -26.32 -11.51
N ALA A 238 15.56 -27.03 -11.76
CA ALA A 238 14.25 -26.41 -12.00
C ALA A 238 13.79 -25.54 -10.82
N TRP A 239 14.14 -25.90 -9.58
CA TRP A 239 13.79 -25.09 -8.40
C TRP A 239 14.47 -23.72 -8.41
N ARG A 240 15.69 -23.60 -8.95
CA ARG A 240 16.42 -22.33 -9.09
C ARG A 240 15.76 -21.45 -10.13
N LEU A 241 15.29 -22.05 -11.22
CA LEU A 241 14.59 -21.35 -12.30
C LEU A 241 13.27 -20.73 -11.83
N ILE A 242 12.52 -21.36 -10.90
CA ILE A 242 11.33 -20.74 -10.31
C ILE A 242 11.68 -19.38 -9.69
N PHE A 243 12.71 -19.34 -8.84
CA PHE A 243 13.11 -18.12 -8.16
C PHE A 243 13.56 -17.02 -9.13
N ILE A 244 14.29 -17.40 -10.19
CA ILE A 244 14.74 -16.47 -11.22
C ILE A 244 13.54 -15.91 -12.02
N ILE A 245 12.63 -16.77 -12.47
CA ILE A 245 11.46 -16.37 -13.26
C ILE A 245 10.55 -15.48 -12.44
N THR A 246 10.16 -15.90 -11.22
CA THR A 246 9.31 -15.12 -10.33
C THR A 246 9.97 -13.78 -9.98
N GLY A 247 11.29 -13.77 -9.69
CA GLY A 247 12.03 -12.53 -9.42
C GLY A 247 12.07 -11.57 -10.62
N SER A 248 12.28 -12.10 -11.83
CA SER A 248 12.30 -11.30 -13.06
C SER A 248 10.95 -10.64 -13.36
N ILE A 249 9.84 -11.38 -13.18
CA ILE A 249 8.48 -10.85 -13.33
C ILE A 249 8.22 -9.74 -12.30
N THR A 250 8.68 -9.95 -11.06
CA THR A 250 8.55 -8.99 -9.97
C THR A 250 9.27 -7.67 -10.29
N ILE A 251 10.50 -7.73 -10.80
CA ILE A 251 11.27 -6.54 -11.19
C ILE A 251 10.63 -5.83 -12.39
N ALA A 252 10.21 -6.58 -13.41
CA ALA A 252 9.55 -6.01 -14.58
C ALA A 252 8.27 -5.27 -14.17
N LEU A 253 7.48 -5.86 -13.28
CA LEU A 253 6.27 -5.24 -12.76
C LEU A 253 6.57 -4.01 -11.90
N ALA A 254 7.63 -4.05 -11.08
CA ALA A 254 8.06 -2.89 -10.30
C ALA A 254 8.46 -1.71 -11.18
N ALA A 255 9.15 -1.97 -12.31
CA ALA A 255 9.49 -0.95 -13.29
C ALA A 255 8.24 -0.36 -13.96
N VAL A 256 7.26 -1.20 -14.31
CA VAL A 256 5.97 -0.72 -14.84
C VAL A 256 5.26 0.17 -13.81
N ILE A 257 5.19 -0.24 -12.54
CA ILE A 257 4.55 0.54 -11.48
C ILE A 257 5.28 1.86 -11.25
N PHE A 258 6.62 1.86 -11.28
CA PHE A 258 7.41 3.07 -11.13
C PHE A 258 7.14 4.11 -12.23
N VAL A 259 6.90 3.66 -13.46
CA VAL A 259 6.65 4.54 -14.62
C VAL A 259 5.17 4.90 -14.76
N HIS A 260 4.25 3.98 -14.47
CA HIS A 260 2.82 4.18 -14.71
C HIS A 260 2.06 4.76 -13.53
N LEU A 261 2.44 4.47 -12.28
CA LEU A 261 1.69 4.91 -11.11
C LEU A 261 2.26 6.23 -10.54
N PRO A 262 1.47 7.31 -10.54
CA PRO A 262 1.88 8.59 -9.99
C PRO A 262 1.82 8.59 -8.45
N ASN A 263 2.70 9.35 -7.80
CA ASN A 263 2.79 9.42 -6.33
C ASN A 263 1.57 10.09 -5.67
N LYS A 264 0.94 11.03 -6.39
CA LYS A 264 -0.21 11.81 -5.92
C LYS A 264 -1.30 11.85 -6.98
N PRO A 265 -2.59 11.93 -6.60
CA PRO A 265 -3.68 12.15 -7.56
C PRO A 265 -3.52 13.43 -8.40
N THR A 266 -2.83 14.45 -7.87
CA THR A 266 -2.52 15.72 -8.55
C THR A 266 -1.48 15.56 -9.67
N GLU A 267 -0.63 14.54 -9.60
CA GLU A 267 0.41 14.23 -10.59
C GLU A 267 -0.07 13.23 -11.65
N ALA A 268 -1.35 12.86 -11.64
CA ALA A 268 -1.88 11.81 -12.48
C ALA A 268 -1.87 12.17 -13.97
N TRP A 269 -0.96 11.56 -14.74
CA TRP A 269 -0.82 11.83 -16.18
C TRP A 269 -2.04 11.39 -17.02
N PHE A 270 -2.82 10.41 -16.53
CA PHE A 270 -4.01 9.91 -17.22
C PHE A 270 -5.27 10.74 -16.91
N LEU A 271 -5.22 11.69 -15.97
CA LEU A 271 -6.33 12.58 -15.62
C LEU A 271 -6.10 13.98 -16.19
N SER A 272 -7.16 14.60 -16.72
CA SER A 272 -7.14 16.02 -17.07
C SER A 272 -7.12 16.89 -15.81
N GLU A 273 -6.67 18.13 -15.92
CA GLU A 273 -6.60 19.08 -14.79
C GLU A 273 -7.95 19.23 -14.06
N GLN A 274 -9.06 19.26 -14.81
CA GLN A 274 -10.41 19.29 -14.24
C GLN A 274 -10.77 18.01 -13.48
N GLU A 275 -10.39 16.84 -14.00
CA GLU A 275 -10.59 15.55 -13.34
C GLU A 275 -9.76 15.42 -12.07
N LYS A 276 -8.54 15.96 -12.03
CA LYS A 276 -7.68 15.97 -10.83
C LYS A 276 -8.30 16.75 -9.68
N VAL A 277 -8.81 17.96 -9.95
CA VAL A 277 -9.53 18.78 -8.97
C VAL A 277 -10.73 18.03 -8.41
N LEU A 278 -11.51 17.38 -9.31
CA LEU A 278 -12.65 16.55 -8.92
C LEU A 278 -12.25 15.39 -8.01
N VAL A 279 -11.13 14.69 -8.28
CA VAL A 279 -10.64 13.59 -7.41
C VAL A 279 -10.28 14.10 -6.01
N VAL A 280 -9.58 15.22 -5.92
CA VAL A 280 -9.17 15.80 -4.63
C VAL A 280 -10.39 16.23 -3.80
N GLU A 281 -11.31 16.97 -4.41
CA GLU A 281 -12.52 17.46 -3.75
C GLU A 281 -13.40 16.29 -3.26
N ARG A 282 -13.48 15.24 -4.08
CA ARG A 282 -14.21 14.00 -3.80
C ARG A 282 -13.68 13.25 -2.58
N ILE A 283 -12.35 13.20 -2.42
CA ILE A 283 -11.71 12.55 -1.27
C ILE A 283 -11.87 13.42 -0.02
N SER A 284 -11.68 14.74 -0.13
CA SER A 284 -11.84 15.69 0.99
C SER A 284 -13.25 15.65 1.58
N LYS A 285 -14.29 15.72 0.74
CA LYS A 285 -15.70 15.64 1.18
C LYS A 285 -16.03 14.34 1.91
N GLY A 286 -15.35 13.24 1.56
CA GLY A 286 -15.51 11.95 2.23
C GLY A 286 -14.86 11.88 3.63
N LEU A 287 -13.84 12.70 3.88
CA LEU A 287 -13.18 12.83 5.18
C LEU A 287 -14.03 13.71 6.13
N GLU A 288 -14.50 14.86 5.66
CA GLU A 288 -15.30 15.82 6.45
C GLU A 288 -16.65 15.28 6.94
N THR A 289 -17.35 14.48 6.12
CA THR A 289 -18.63 13.86 6.50
C THR A 289 -18.53 12.86 7.65
N ASN A 290 -17.33 12.40 8.01
CA ASN A 290 -17.12 11.50 9.13
C ASN A 290 -16.74 12.23 10.41
N THR A 291 -16.02 13.35 10.34
CA THR A 291 -15.71 14.18 11.52
C THR A 291 -16.99 14.73 12.15
N SER A 292 -17.99 15.09 11.34
CA SER A 292 -19.30 15.52 11.86
C SER A 292 -20.11 14.39 12.51
N LYS A 293 -19.92 13.13 12.05
CA LYS A 293 -20.60 11.95 12.62
C LYS A 293 -19.90 11.34 13.84
N SER A 294 -18.60 11.58 14.05
CA SER A 294 -17.92 11.10 15.25
C SER A 294 -18.04 12.07 16.44
N ILE A 295 -18.59 13.26 16.21
CA ILE A 295 -18.79 14.31 17.23
C ILE A 295 -20.27 14.36 17.70
N SER A 296 -21.19 13.70 16.97
CA SER A 296 -22.61 13.53 17.35
C SER A 296 -22.83 12.25 18.17
#